data_AF-A0A954EGW4-F1
#
_entry.id   AF-A0A954EGW4-F1
#
_cell.length_a   1.000
_cell.length_b   1.000
_cell.length_c   1.000
_cell.angle_alpha   90.00
_cell.angle_beta   90.00
_cell.angle_gamma   90.00
#
_symmetry.space_group_name_H-M   'P 1'
#
loop_
_entity.id
_entity.type
_entity.pdbx_description
1 polymer ?
#
loop_
_entity_poly.entity_id
_entity_poly.type
_entity_poly.pdbx_seq_one_letter_code
_entity_poly.pdbx_strand_id
1 'polypeptide(L)'
;MVAKHPEAAAEFVANDERAHWHDGALWFVREKRDRMAHSLPEWETLRETASGIKNYVLSHLSELLVQFEENASQLGVKVHWAADAAEHNQIVLDILNQHQAKNLVKSKSMLTEECGLNGFLERNGFEVIDTDLGERIVQLRREHPSHIVLPAIHIKKEEVGEVFHEHLGTTEGASDPTYLTEAARHHLREKFLGADVGITGVNFGIAETGGFVICTNEGNADLGASLPKVHIACMGIEKLIPRASDLGVFLRLLAR
;
A
#
# COMPACT_ATOMS: atom_id res chain seq x y z
N MET A 1 -11.44 -5.33 24.98
CA MET A 1 -10.51 -4.33 25.55
C MET A 1 -9.22 -4.46 24.76
N VAL A 2 -8.77 -3.39 24.11
CA VAL A 2 -7.44 -3.38 23.49
C VAL A 2 -6.44 -3.44 24.65
N ALA A 3 -5.57 -4.45 24.68
CA ALA A 3 -4.51 -4.54 25.69
C ALA A 3 -3.71 -3.24 25.67
N LYS A 4 -3.37 -2.67 26.84
CA LYS A 4 -2.58 -1.44 26.86
C LYS A 4 -1.21 -1.77 26.28
N HIS A 5 -0.69 -0.92 25.40
CA HIS A 5 0.59 -1.15 24.73
C HIS A 5 1.72 -1.65 25.67
N PRO A 6 1.92 -1.10 26.89
CA PRO A 6 2.94 -1.61 27.80
C PRO A 6 2.75 -3.07 28.24
N GLU A 7 1.50 -3.52 28.41
CA GLU A 7 1.16 -4.89 28.81
C GLU A 7 1.45 -5.86 27.66
N ALA A 8 0.99 -5.53 26.44
CA ALA A 8 1.26 -6.32 25.24
C ALA A 8 2.76 -6.37 24.90
N ALA A 9 3.48 -5.25 25.08
CA ALA A 9 4.92 -5.21 24.89
C ALA A 9 5.65 -6.08 25.93
N ALA A 10 5.25 -6.04 27.21
CA ALA A 10 5.84 -6.87 28.26
C ALA A 10 5.65 -8.37 27.99
N GLU A 11 4.49 -8.78 27.50
CA GLU A 11 4.21 -10.16 27.09
C GLU A 11 5.07 -10.57 25.88
N PHE A 12 5.17 -9.72 24.86
CA PHE A 12 5.98 -10.00 23.68
C PHE A 12 7.46 -10.18 24.00
N VAL A 13 8.05 -9.27 24.81
CA VAL A 13 9.48 -9.34 25.16
C VAL A 13 9.80 -10.44 26.17
N ALA A 14 8.80 -10.99 26.88
CA ALA A 14 8.99 -12.16 27.73
C ALA A 14 9.33 -13.42 26.91
N ASN A 15 8.95 -13.45 25.62
CA ASN A 15 9.40 -14.47 24.68
C ASN A 15 10.71 -14.02 23.99
N ASP A 16 11.83 -14.29 24.67
CA ASP A 16 13.18 -13.88 24.26
C ASP A 16 13.53 -14.31 22.82
N GLU A 17 13.24 -15.57 22.47
CA GLU A 17 13.50 -16.10 21.12
C GLU A 17 12.71 -15.36 20.04
N ARG A 18 11.41 -15.11 20.28
CA ARG A 18 10.55 -14.39 19.34
C ARG A 18 10.98 -12.93 19.19
N ALA A 19 11.29 -12.27 20.30
CA ALA A 19 11.72 -10.89 20.32
C ALA A 19 13.05 -10.70 19.56
N HIS A 20 14.04 -11.55 19.80
CA HIS A 20 15.32 -11.50 19.10
C HIS A 20 15.19 -11.82 17.61
N TRP A 21 14.35 -12.79 17.23
CA TRP A 21 14.06 -13.06 15.82
C TRP A 21 13.46 -11.83 15.12
N HIS A 22 12.47 -11.18 15.75
CA HIS A 22 11.80 -10.02 15.18
C HIS A 22 12.75 -8.82 15.03
N ASP A 23 13.57 -8.56 16.05
CA ASP A 23 14.62 -7.53 15.99
C ASP A 23 15.62 -7.81 14.87
N GLY A 24 16.05 -9.06 14.71
CA GLY A 24 16.91 -9.48 13.61
C GLY A 24 16.29 -9.25 12.22
N ALA A 25 14.99 -9.50 12.06
CA ALA A 25 14.28 -9.24 10.80
C ALA A 25 14.26 -7.74 10.46
N LEU A 26 13.97 -6.87 11.44
CA LEU A 26 14.01 -5.42 11.28
C LEU A 26 15.44 -4.93 10.98
N TRP A 27 16.42 -5.44 11.71
CA TRP A 27 17.83 -5.10 11.51
C TRP A 27 18.31 -5.44 10.10
N PHE A 28 17.95 -6.62 9.58
CA PHE A 28 18.29 -7.03 8.22
C PHE A 28 17.75 -6.04 7.17
N VAL A 29 16.50 -5.60 7.31
CA VAL A 29 15.88 -4.64 6.38
C VAL A 29 16.60 -3.29 6.46
N ARG A 30 16.92 -2.83 7.67
CA ARG A 30 17.67 -1.59 7.89
C ARG A 30 19.06 -1.65 7.27
N GLU A 31 19.83 -2.70 7.54
CA GLU A 31 21.17 -2.87 7.00
C GLU A 31 21.15 -2.94 5.46
N LYS A 32 20.14 -3.61 4.88
CA LYS A 32 19.95 -3.65 3.43
C LYS A 32 19.74 -2.25 2.87
N ARG A 33 18.85 -1.43 3.44
CA ARG A 33 18.66 -0.03 3.06
C ARG A 33 19.95 0.76 3.15
N ASP A 34 20.69 0.63 4.26
CA ASP A 34 21.93 1.36 4.46
C ASP A 34 22.97 0.99 3.38
N ARG A 35 23.12 -0.30 3.04
CA ARG A 35 23.99 -0.72 1.91
C ARG A 35 23.55 -0.14 0.58
N MET A 36 22.24 -0.14 0.30
CA MET A 36 21.70 0.44 -0.93
C MET A 36 21.95 1.95 -1.02
N ALA A 37 21.80 2.68 0.09
CA ALA A 37 22.13 4.10 0.17
C ALA A 37 23.63 4.37 -0.05
N HIS A 38 24.51 3.62 0.65
CA HIS A 38 25.97 3.78 0.50
C HIS A 38 26.50 3.39 -0.89
N SER A 39 25.75 2.60 -1.66
CA SER A 39 26.11 2.28 -3.05
C SER A 39 26.01 3.46 -4.01
N LEU A 40 25.40 4.57 -3.59
CA LEU A 40 25.22 5.79 -4.38
C LEU A 40 26.06 6.94 -3.80
N PRO A 41 27.17 7.33 -4.46
CA PRO A 41 27.99 8.45 -4.01
C PRO A 41 27.20 9.76 -3.84
N GLU A 42 26.18 9.98 -4.67
CA GLU A 42 25.33 11.17 -4.68
C GLU A 42 24.10 11.08 -3.76
N TRP A 43 24.03 10.11 -2.84
CA TRP A 43 22.85 9.86 -2.01
C TRP A 43 22.33 11.10 -1.28
N GLU A 44 23.20 11.85 -0.59
CA GLU A 44 22.79 13.05 0.14
C GLU A 44 22.35 14.17 -0.82
N THR A 45 23.01 14.33 -1.97
CA THR A 45 22.56 15.28 -3.00
C THR A 45 21.17 14.93 -3.53
N LEU A 46 20.85 13.64 -3.73
CA LEU A 46 19.51 13.21 -4.12
C LEU A 46 18.48 13.55 -3.04
N ARG A 47 18.81 13.34 -1.75
CA ARG A 47 17.93 13.68 -0.62
C ARG A 47 17.69 15.18 -0.51
N GLU A 48 18.73 15.99 -0.63
CA GLU A 48 18.62 17.45 -0.62
C GLU A 48 17.78 17.95 -1.81
N THR A 49 17.98 17.38 -3.00
CA THR A 49 17.20 17.70 -4.20
C THR A 49 15.72 17.37 -3.98
N ALA A 50 15.40 16.16 -3.49
CA ALA A 50 14.02 15.78 -3.20
C ALA A 50 13.40 16.67 -2.12
N SER A 51 14.16 17.01 -1.06
CA SER A 51 13.72 17.92 -0.01
C SER A 51 13.39 19.31 -0.57
N GLY A 52 14.25 19.86 -1.44
CA GLY A 52 14.00 21.12 -2.14
C GLY A 52 12.72 21.09 -2.98
N ILE A 53 12.50 20.00 -3.73
CA ILE A 53 11.27 19.81 -4.51
C ILE A 53 10.05 19.74 -3.60
N LYS A 54 10.11 18.99 -2.49
CA LYS A 54 8.99 18.91 -1.53
C LYS A 54 8.70 20.24 -0.86
N ASN A 55 9.73 21.02 -0.51
CA ASN A 55 9.55 22.37 0.05
C ASN A 55 8.86 23.29 -0.96
N TYR A 56 9.23 23.22 -2.24
CA TYR A 56 8.54 23.94 -3.31
C TYR A 56 7.07 23.52 -3.39
N VAL A 57 6.80 22.21 -3.41
CA VAL A 57 5.43 21.66 -3.45
C VAL A 57 4.61 22.16 -2.28
N LEU A 58 5.13 22.10 -1.06
CA LEU A 58 4.40 22.57 0.14
C LEU A 58 4.12 24.08 0.10
N SER A 59 5.05 24.86 -0.45
CA SER A 59 4.88 26.32 -0.58
C SER A 59 3.87 26.74 -1.65
N HIS A 60 3.62 25.86 -2.64
CA HIS A 60 2.71 26.11 -3.78
C HIS A 60 1.58 25.07 -3.85
N LEU A 61 1.26 24.44 -2.72
CA LEU A 61 0.44 23.23 -2.71
C LEU A 61 -0.93 23.47 -3.34
N SER A 62 -1.60 24.57 -3.01
CA SER A 62 -2.90 24.94 -3.57
C SER A 62 -2.89 25.10 -5.08
N GLU A 63 -1.83 25.69 -5.63
CA GLU A 63 -1.70 25.93 -7.07
C GLU A 63 -1.44 24.62 -7.82
N LEU A 64 -0.53 23.79 -7.30
CA LEU A 64 -0.19 22.51 -7.91
C LEU A 64 -1.34 21.51 -7.84
N LEU A 65 -2.17 21.57 -6.79
CA LEU A 65 -3.37 20.75 -6.64
C LEU A 65 -4.41 21.06 -7.71
N VAL A 66 -4.71 22.34 -7.93
CA VAL A 66 -5.62 22.78 -8.99
C VAL A 66 -5.05 22.45 -10.37
N GLN A 67 -3.75 22.68 -10.59
CA GLN A 67 -3.09 22.32 -11.84
C GLN A 67 -3.18 20.82 -12.13
N PHE A 68 -2.94 19.97 -11.12
CA PHE A 68 -3.07 18.53 -11.24
C PHE A 68 -4.50 18.13 -11.63
N GLU A 69 -5.51 18.69 -10.95
CA GLU A 69 -6.91 18.40 -11.23
C GLU A 69 -7.33 18.80 -12.65
N GLU A 70 -6.95 20.00 -13.09
CA GLU A 70 -7.22 20.48 -14.44
C GLU A 70 -6.62 19.54 -15.50
N ASN A 71 -5.35 19.16 -15.33
CA ASN A 71 -4.65 18.29 -16.28
C ASN A 71 -5.18 16.85 -16.25
N ALA A 72 -5.48 16.30 -15.06
CA ALA A 72 -6.04 14.97 -14.92
C ALA A 72 -7.45 14.89 -15.55
N SER A 73 -8.26 15.94 -15.37
CA SER A 73 -9.60 16.06 -15.94
C SER A 73 -9.58 16.08 -17.46
N GLN A 74 -8.58 16.72 -18.08
CA GLN A 74 -8.39 16.71 -19.53
C GLN A 74 -8.07 15.31 -20.08
N LEU A 75 -7.48 14.43 -19.26
CA LEU A 75 -7.22 13.02 -19.58
C LEU A 75 -8.43 12.12 -19.31
N GLY A 76 -9.57 12.68 -18.88
CA GLY A 76 -10.79 11.94 -18.58
C GLY A 76 -10.83 11.34 -17.16
N VAL A 77 -9.88 11.70 -16.29
CA VAL A 77 -9.92 11.31 -14.88
C VAL A 77 -10.89 12.22 -14.14
N LYS A 78 -11.78 11.64 -13.33
CA LYS A 78 -12.64 12.42 -12.43
C LYS A 78 -11.95 12.58 -11.08
N VAL A 79 -11.61 13.81 -10.71
CA VAL A 79 -11.00 14.11 -9.41
C VAL A 79 -12.09 14.36 -8.38
N HIS A 80 -11.93 13.75 -7.21
CA HIS A 80 -12.80 13.92 -6.06
C HIS A 80 -11.98 14.45 -4.88
N TRP A 81 -12.40 15.57 -4.30
CA TRP A 81 -11.78 16.15 -3.11
C TRP A 81 -12.47 15.60 -1.86
N ALA A 82 -11.67 15.22 -0.86
CA ALA A 82 -12.14 14.84 0.46
C ALA A 82 -11.38 15.65 1.51
N ALA A 83 -12.09 16.28 2.44
CA ALA A 83 -11.51 17.04 3.54
C ALA A 83 -10.97 16.12 4.65
N ASP A 84 -11.54 14.93 4.81
CA ASP A 84 -11.17 13.96 5.84
C ASP A 84 -11.43 12.50 5.42
N ALA A 85 -11.11 11.58 6.34
CA ALA A 85 -11.31 10.15 6.14
C ALA A 85 -12.78 9.74 5.94
N ALA A 86 -13.73 10.42 6.58
CA ALA A 86 -15.14 10.08 6.46
C ALA A 86 -15.68 10.46 5.08
N GLU A 87 -15.33 11.65 4.59
CA GLU A 87 -15.69 12.09 3.24
C GLU A 87 -15.02 11.23 2.17
N HIS A 88 -13.73 10.91 2.34
CA HIS A 88 -13.01 9.98 1.45
C HIS A 88 -13.74 8.64 1.33
N ASN A 89 -14.06 8.02 2.47
CA ASN A 89 -14.71 6.73 2.51
C ASN A 89 -16.12 6.76 1.89
N GLN A 90 -16.87 7.83 2.13
CA GLN A 90 -18.19 8.02 1.55
C GLN A 90 -18.11 8.14 0.02
N ILE A 91 -17.16 8.91 -0.50
CA ILE A 91 -16.94 9.04 -1.95
C ILE A 91 -16.61 7.69 -2.58
N VAL A 92 -15.73 6.91 -1.96
CA VAL A 92 -15.41 5.56 -2.46
C VAL A 92 -16.67 4.69 -2.51
N LEU A 93 -17.45 4.66 -1.42
CA LEU A 93 -18.70 3.90 -1.35
C LEU A 93 -19.71 4.34 -2.41
N ASP A 94 -19.86 5.64 -2.65
CA ASP A 94 -20.78 6.17 -3.66
C ASP A 94 -20.37 5.73 -5.07
N ILE A 95 -19.06 5.74 -5.38
CA ILE A 95 -18.53 5.23 -6.65
C ILE A 95 -18.82 3.73 -6.78
N LEU A 96 -18.56 2.93 -5.73
CA LEU A 96 -18.84 1.49 -5.74
C LEU A 96 -20.33 1.20 -6.01
N ASN A 97 -21.23 1.94 -5.34
CA ASN A 97 -22.67 1.81 -5.50
C ASN A 97 -23.14 2.22 -6.90
N GLN A 98 -22.62 3.33 -7.43
CA GLN A 98 -22.93 3.81 -8.78
C GLN A 98 -22.60 2.76 -9.83
N HIS A 99 -21.51 2.01 -9.64
CA HIS A 99 -21.08 0.95 -10.54
C HIS A 99 -21.64 -0.43 -10.20
N GLN A 100 -22.52 -0.53 -9.18
CA GLN A 100 -23.09 -1.79 -8.69
C GLN A 100 -22.03 -2.86 -8.42
N ALA A 101 -20.86 -2.42 -7.95
CA ALA A 101 -19.70 -3.27 -7.72
C ALA A 101 -20.02 -4.29 -6.62
N LYS A 102 -19.51 -5.51 -6.77
CA LYS A 102 -19.62 -6.58 -5.76
C LYS A 102 -18.26 -7.07 -5.33
N ASN A 103 -17.35 -7.20 -6.29
CA ASN A 103 -16.00 -7.70 -6.06
C ASN A 103 -15.02 -6.55 -6.20
N LEU A 104 -14.20 -6.35 -5.17
CA LEU A 104 -13.23 -5.27 -5.18
C LEU A 104 -11.86 -5.74 -4.68
N VAL A 105 -10.83 -5.29 -5.41
CA VAL A 105 -9.44 -5.60 -5.11
C VAL A 105 -8.74 -4.31 -4.75
N LYS A 106 -7.94 -4.36 -3.67
CA LYS A 106 -7.23 -3.20 -3.15
C LYS A 106 -5.73 -3.48 -3.11
N SER A 107 -4.94 -2.61 -3.72
CA SER A 107 -3.49 -2.62 -3.49
C SER A 107 -3.16 -2.01 -2.14
N LYS A 108 -1.93 -2.21 -1.68
CA LYS A 108 -1.42 -1.53 -0.50
C LYS A 108 -1.55 -0.01 -0.60
N SER A 109 -2.06 0.62 0.45
CA SER A 109 -2.12 2.08 0.60
C SER A 109 -2.24 2.47 2.07
N MET A 110 -1.24 3.18 2.57
CA MET A 110 -1.27 3.72 3.94
C MET A 110 -2.41 4.70 4.15
N LEU A 111 -2.75 5.50 3.13
CA LEU A 111 -3.86 6.45 3.21
C LEU A 111 -5.18 5.71 3.48
N THR A 112 -5.44 4.60 2.80
CA THR A 112 -6.70 3.86 3.00
C THR A 112 -6.73 3.15 4.35
N GLU A 113 -5.58 2.75 4.89
CA GLU A 113 -5.46 2.19 6.25
C GLU A 113 -5.75 3.28 7.30
N GLU A 114 -5.12 4.44 7.18
CA GLU A 114 -5.35 5.60 8.06
C GLU A 114 -6.80 6.09 8.00
N CYS A 115 -7.44 6.03 6.83
CA CYS A 115 -8.87 6.33 6.68
C CYS A 115 -9.78 5.20 7.20
N GLY A 116 -9.26 4.02 7.52
CA GLY A 116 -10.06 2.86 7.94
C GLY A 116 -11.01 2.35 6.86
N LEU A 117 -10.62 2.47 5.57
CA LEU A 117 -11.48 2.21 4.43
C LEU A 117 -12.01 0.76 4.42
N ASN A 118 -11.14 -0.23 4.66
CA ASN A 118 -11.54 -1.64 4.62
C ASN A 118 -12.70 -1.93 5.59
N GLY A 119 -12.52 -1.62 6.87
CA GLY A 119 -13.56 -1.82 7.87
C GLY A 119 -14.82 -0.99 7.59
N PHE A 120 -14.70 0.20 6.97
CA PHE A 120 -15.86 0.97 6.54
C PHE A 120 -16.64 0.28 5.41
N LEU A 121 -15.96 -0.21 4.38
CA LEU A 121 -16.59 -0.91 3.25
C LEU A 121 -17.19 -2.25 3.67
N GLU A 122 -16.52 -3.00 4.55
CA GLU A 122 -17.02 -4.25 5.13
C GLU A 122 -18.33 -4.06 5.89
N ARG A 123 -18.44 -2.99 6.71
CA ARG A 123 -19.70 -2.63 7.38
C ARG A 123 -20.82 -2.24 6.42
N ASN A 124 -20.47 -1.84 5.20
CA ASN A 124 -21.41 -1.53 4.13
C ASN A 124 -21.64 -2.73 3.18
N GLY A 125 -21.19 -3.93 3.54
CA GLY A 125 -21.52 -5.16 2.82
C GLY A 125 -20.58 -5.52 1.67
N PHE A 126 -19.43 -4.86 1.55
CA PHE A 126 -18.41 -5.19 0.55
C PHE A 126 -17.35 -6.14 1.10
N GLU A 127 -16.90 -7.09 0.29
CA GLU A 127 -15.74 -7.92 0.61
C GLU A 127 -14.48 -7.28 -0.02
N VAL A 128 -13.61 -6.69 0.80
CA VAL A 128 -12.35 -6.08 0.36
C VAL A 128 -11.25 -7.13 0.28
N ILE A 129 -10.65 -7.32 -0.90
CA ILE A 129 -9.52 -8.24 -1.07
C ILE A 129 -8.22 -7.44 -1.21
N ASP A 130 -7.38 -7.48 -0.18
CA ASP A 130 -6.03 -6.94 -0.27
C ASP A 130 -5.15 -7.81 -1.17
N THR A 131 -4.44 -7.16 -2.09
CA THR A 131 -3.67 -7.84 -3.14
C THR A 131 -2.16 -7.84 -2.90
N ASP A 132 -1.67 -7.02 -1.97
CA ASP A 132 -0.29 -7.12 -1.49
C ASP A 132 -0.16 -8.36 -0.60
N LEU A 133 0.87 -9.18 -0.79
CA LEU A 133 1.00 -10.45 -0.07
C LEU A 133 1.04 -10.22 1.45
N GLY A 134 1.78 -9.21 1.91
CA GLY A 134 1.87 -8.88 3.32
C GLY A 134 0.53 -8.41 3.90
N GLU A 135 -0.15 -7.50 3.19
CA GLU A 135 -1.50 -7.04 3.57
C GLU A 135 -2.50 -8.20 3.59
N ARG A 136 -2.41 -9.13 2.63
CA ARG A 136 -3.29 -10.30 2.56
C ARG A 136 -3.09 -11.25 3.74
N ILE A 137 -1.85 -11.47 4.15
CA ILE A 137 -1.53 -12.31 5.31
C ILE A 137 -2.13 -11.71 6.59
N VAL A 138 -1.92 -10.42 6.84
CA VAL A 138 -2.46 -9.76 8.04
C VAL A 138 -3.99 -9.67 7.99
N GLN A 139 -4.57 -9.46 6.80
CA GLN A 139 -6.01 -9.49 6.58
C GLN A 139 -6.63 -10.85 6.96
N LEU A 140 -6.05 -11.95 6.50
CA LEU A 140 -6.53 -13.30 6.83
C LEU A 140 -6.44 -13.58 8.33
N ARG A 141 -5.41 -13.05 8.99
CA ARG A 141 -5.23 -13.13 10.45
C ARG A 141 -6.08 -12.15 11.24
N ARG A 142 -6.77 -11.21 10.58
CA ARG A 142 -7.53 -10.12 11.21
C ARG A 142 -6.65 -9.27 12.15
N GLU A 143 -5.42 -9.04 11.75
CA GLU A 143 -4.43 -8.22 12.45
C GLU A 143 -4.18 -6.92 11.68
N HIS A 144 -3.65 -5.91 12.37
CA HIS A 144 -3.13 -4.71 11.72
C HIS A 144 -1.69 -4.93 11.21
N PRO A 145 -1.27 -4.22 10.15
CA PRO A 145 0.10 -4.26 9.69
C PRO A 145 1.07 -3.77 10.78
N SER A 146 2.19 -4.48 10.98
CA SER A 146 3.21 -4.08 11.98
C SER A 146 4.25 -3.11 11.45
N HIS A 147 4.40 -3.02 10.13
CA HIS A 147 5.39 -2.15 9.50
C HIS A 147 4.89 -1.56 8.17
N ILE A 148 5.10 -0.25 8.00
CA ILE A 148 4.61 0.55 6.87
C ILE A 148 5.01 -0.02 5.51
N VAL A 149 6.23 -0.55 5.36
CA VAL A 149 6.72 -1.11 4.09
C VAL A 149 6.51 -2.63 4.01
N LEU A 150 6.49 -3.33 5.14
CA LEU A 150 6.53 -4.80 5.22
C LEU A 150 5.46 -5.27 6.22
N PRO A 151 4.18 -5.29 5.81
CA PRO A 151 3.03 -5.41 6.73
C PRO A 151 3.08 -6.60 7.67
N ALA A 152 3.58 -7.73 7.15
CA ALA A 152 3.67 -9.02 7.83
C ALA A 152 5.09 -9.34 8.35
N ILE A 153 5.98 -8.35 8.54
CA ILE A 153 7.36 -8.61 8.99
C ILE A 153 7.43 -9.31 10.36
N HIS A 154 6.38 -9.14 11.17
CA HIS A 154 6.25 -9.79 12.48
C HIS A 154 5.82 -11.25 12.40
N ILE A 155 5.60 -11.81 11.21
CA ILE A 155 5.07 -13.16 10.99
C ILE A 155 6.14 -14.05 10.34
N LYS A 156 6.40 -15.21 10.93
CA LYS A 156 7.34 -16.21 10.42
C LYS A 156 6.72 -16.95 9.23
N LYS A 157 7.57 -17.45 8.34
CA LYS A 157 7.15 -18.21 7.15
C LYS A 157 6.35 -19.48 7.50
N GLU A 158 6.64 -20.11 8.65
CA GLU A 158 5.89 -21.26 9.15
C GLU A 158 4.45 -20.88 9.54
N GLU A 159 4.28 -19.72 10.19
CA GLU A 159 2.97 -19.19 10.56
C GLU A 159 2.17 -18.73 9.34
N VAL A 160 2.84 -18.20 8.31
CA VAL A 160 2.21 -17.95 6.99
C VAL A 160 1.69 -19.25 6.38
N GLY A 161 2.47 -20.33 6.51
CA GLY A 161 2.09 -21.68 6.08
C GLY A 161 0.80 -22.18 6.70
N GLU A 162 0.66 -22.02 8.02
CA GLU A 162 -0.56 -22.38 8.76
C GLU A 162 -1.77 -21.57 8.28
N VAL A 163 -1.62 -20.25 8.13
CA VAL A 163 -2.67 -19.35 7.63
C VAL A 163 -3.10 -19.73 6.20
N PHE A 164 -2.15 -20.06 5.33
CA PHE A 164 -2.46 -20.46 3.95
C PHE A 164 -3.04 -21.88 3.88
N HIS A 165 -2.69 -22.77 4.80
CA HIS A 165 -3.34 -24.07 4.88
C HIS A 165 -4.83 -23.90 5.21
N GLU A 166 -5.14 -23.10 6.24
CA GLU A 166 -6.51 -22.83 6.68
C GLU A 166 -7.36 -22.13 5.61
N HIS A 167 -6.81 -21.11 4.95
CA HIS A 167 -7.60 -20.23 4.08
C HIS A 167 -7.45 -20.49 2.59
N LEU A 168 -6.31 -21.03 2.15
CA LEU A 168 -5.99 -21.24 0.73
C LEU A 168 -5.85 -22.74 0.38
N GLY A 169 -5.91 -23.64 1.36
CA GLY A 169 -5.83 -25.09 1.14
C GLY A 169 -4.45 -25.59 0.73
N THR A 170 -3.37 -24.87 1.09
CA THR A 170 -2.00 -25.34 0.87
C THR A 170 -1.68 -26.59 1.69
N THR A 171 -0.58 -27.28 1.40
CA THR A 171 -0.13 -28.43 2.21
C THR A 171 0.10 -28.02 3.67
N GLU A 172 -0.40 -28.80 4.62
CA GLU A 172 -0.20 -28.58 6.06
C GLU A 172 1.30 -28.53 6.40
N GLY A 173 1.70 -27.55 7.21
CA GLY A 173 3.10 -27.35 7.62
C GLY A 173 4.04 -26.82 6.54
N ALA A 174 3.52 -26.39 5.37
CA ALA A 174 4.35 -25.80 4.33
C ALA A 174 5.01 -24.50 4.79
N SER A 175 6.33 -24.38 4.67
CA SER A 175 7.09 -23.18 5.05
C SER A 175 8.05 -22.70 3.97
N ASP A 176 8.01 -23.31 2.78
CA ASP A 176 8.79 -22.85 1.63
C ASP A 176 8.21 -21.55 1.06
N PRO A 177 8.95 -20.43 1.07
CA PRO A 177 8.42 -19.14 0.62
C PRO A 177 7.99 -19.13 -0.85
N THR A 178 8.67 -19.90 -1.71
CA THR A 178 8.35 -19.95 -3.15
C THR A 178 6.98 -20.60 -3.36
N TYR A 179 6.77 -21.77 -2.75
CA TYR A 179 5.49 -22.47 -2.78
C TYR A 179 4.34 -21.62 -2.22
N LEU A 180 4.52 -20.99 -1.06
CA LEU A 180 3.50 -20.16 -0.44
C LEU A 180 3.15 -18.93 -1.30
N THR A 181 4.16 -18.29 -1.89
CA THR A 181 3.96 -17.13 -2.77
C THR A 181 3.19 -17.52 -4.04
N GLU A 182 3.51 -18.66 -4.65
CA GLU A 182 2.77 -19.16 -5.82
C GLU A 182 1.32 -19.51 -5.46
N ALA A 183 1.07 -20.14 -4.30
CA ALA A 183 -0.29 -20.42 -3.84
C ALA A 183 -1.11 -19.14 -3.67
N ALA A 184 -0.55 -18.12 -3.01
CA ALA A 184 -1.19 -16.81 -2.88
C ALA A 184 -1.45 -16.16 -4.24
N ARG A 185 -0.50 -16.25 -5.17
CA ARG A 185 -0.64 -15.72 -6.53
C ARG A 185 -1.78 -16.39 -7.30
N HIS A 186 -1.90 -17.71 -7.22
CA HIS A 186 -2.99 -18.46 -7.83
C HIS A 186 -4.35 -18.02 -7.27
N HIS A 187 -4.46 -17.94 -5.94
CA HIS A 187 -5.67 -17.48 -5.28
C HIS A 187 -6.05 -16.04 -5.68
N LEU A 188 -5.10 -15.10 -5.67
CA LEU A 188 -5.35 -13.70 -6.02
C LEU A 188 -5.70 -13.50 -7.50
N ARG A 189 -5.17 -14.33 -8.41
CA ARG A 189 -5.44 -14.21 -9.84
C ARG A 189 -6.92 -14.34 -10.17
N GLU A 190 -7.64 -15.26 -9.53
CA GLU A 190 -9.09 -15.39 -9.72
C GLU A 190 -9.84 -14.15 -9.21
N LYS A 191 -9.39 -13.58 -8.10
CA LYS A 191 -9.96 -12.34 -7.53
C LYS A 191 -9.76 -11.14 -8.45
N PHE A 192 -8.58 -10.99 -9.05
CA PHE A 192 -8.32 -9.95 -10.04
C PHE A 192 -9.22 -10.06 -11.27
N LEU A 193 -9.39 -11.27 -11.81
CA LEU A 193 -10.21 -11.49 -13.02
C LEU A 193 -11.71 -11.26 -12.76
N GLY A 194 -12.15 -11.48 -11.52
CA GLY A 194 -13.54 -11.27 -11.11
C GLY A 194 -13.84 -9.88 -10.54
N ALA A 195 -12.86 -8.99 -10.43
CA ALA A 195 -13.01 -7.69 -9.78
C ALA A 195 -13.75 -6.67 -10.66
N ASP A 196 -14.75 -6.00 -10.08
CA ASP A 196 -15.48 -4.92 -10.73
C ASP A 196 -14.71 -3.60 -10.61
N VAL A 197 -14.07 -3.38 -9.46
CA VAL A 197 -13.36 -2.15 -9.08
C VAL A 197 -11.99 -2.50 -8.51
N GLY A 198 -10.97 -1.77 -8.96
CA GLY A 198 -9.64 -1.76 -8.39
C GLY A 198 -9.40 -0.48 -7.60
N ILE A 199 -8.85 -0.60 -6.41
CA ILE A 199 -8.48 0.53 -5.57
C ILE A 199 -6.97 0.49 -5.33
N THR A 200 -6.29 1.62 -5.54
CA THR A 200 -4.85 1.71 -5.29
C THR A 200 -4.49 2.94 -4.47
N GLY A 201 -3.32 2.92 -3.86
CA GLY A 201 -2.66 4.15 -3.43
C GLY A 201 -1.99 4.87 -4.59
N VAL A 202 -1.36 6.01 -4.28
CA VAL A 202 -0.51 6.77 -5.20
C VAL A 202 0.84 7.06 -4.52
N ASN A 203 1.93 6.81 -5.24
CA ASN A 203 3.27 7.20 -4.79
C ASN A 203 3.55 8.67 -5.12
N PHE A 204 3.27 9.08 -6.36
CA PHE A 204 3.48 10.45 -6.85
C PHE A 204 2.37 10.88 -7.81
N GLY A 205 1.81 12.08 -7.62
CA GLY A 205 1.00 12.77 -8.63
C GLY A 205 1.82 13.85 -9.33
N ILE A 206 1.75 13.96 -10.65
CA ILE A 206 2.56 14.89 -11.44
C ILE A 206 1.69 16.07 -11.86
N ALA A 207 1.84 17.21 -11.20
CA ALA A 207 0.99 18.39 -11.43
C ALA A 207 1.01 18.85 -12.90
N GLU A 208 2.20 18.92 -13.51
CA GLU A 208 2.39 19.32 -14.91
C GLU A 208 1.59 18.48 -15.92
N THR A 209 1.36 17.18 -15.64
CA THR A 209 0.77 16.26 -16.62
C THR A 209 -0.59 15.72 -16.22
N GLY A 210 -0.98 15.84 -14.96
CA GLY A 210 -2.19 15.20 -14.42
C GLY A 210 -2.07 13.68 -14.25
N GLY A 211 -0.92 13.09 -14.58
CA GLY A 211 -0.64 11.67 -14.39
C GLY A 211 -0.22 11.34 -12.96
N PHE A 212 -0.40 10.09 -12.55
CA PHE A 212 0.10 9.60 -11.26
C PHE A 212 0.93 8.32 -11.46
N VAL A 213 1.72 7.99 -10.44
CA VAL A 213 2.68 6.89 -10.45
C VAL A 213 2.40 5.97 -9.28
N ILE A 214 2.34 4.66 -9.59
CA ILE A 214 2.28 3.57 -8.62
C ILE A 214 3.53 2.73 -8.81
N CYS A 215 4.27 2.49 -7.73
CA CYS A 215 5.42 1.60 -7.73
C CYS A 215 5.00 0.24 -7.17
N THR A 216 5.20 -0.82 -7.94
CA THR A 216 4.89 -2.20 -7.51
C THR A 216 6.10 -3.10 -7.68
N ASN A 217 6.28 -4.02 -6.73
CA ASN A 217 7.33 -5.03 -6.67
C ASN A 217 6.85 -6.42 -7.15
N GLU A 218 5.54 -6.69 -7.06
CA GLU A 218 4.92 -7.98 -7.38
C GLU A 218 4.03 -7.94 -8.64
N GLY A 219 3.75 -6.74 -9.15
CA GLY A 219 2.85 -6.52 -10.31
C GLY A 219 1.36 -6.54 -9.94
N ASN A 220 1.02 -6.77 -8.67
CA ASN A 220 -0.36 -6.85 -8.20
C ASN A 220 -1.11 -5.53 -8.39
N ALA A 221 -0.44 -4.39 -8.21
CA ALA A 221 -1.05 -3.09 -8.45
C ALA A 221 -1.35 -2.87 -9.94
N ASP A 222 -0.52 -3.38 -10.86
CA ASP A 222 -0.76 -3.28 -12.31
C ASP A 222 -2.04 -4.04 -12.70
N LEU A 223 -2.23 -5.23 -12.14
CA LEU A 223 -3.44 -6.04 -12.34
C LEU A 223 -4.67 -5.34 -11.75
N GLY A 224 -4.55 -4.80 -10.53
CA GLY A 224 -5.62 -4.06 -9.87
C GLY A 224 -6.00 -2.76 -10.57
N ALA A 225 -5.05 -2.07 -11.21
CA ALA A 225 -5.32 -0.84 -11.95
C ALA A 225 -5.83 -1.09 -13.39
N SER A 226 -5.44 -2.21 -14.02
CA SER A 226 -5.67 -2.43 -15.46
C SER A 226 -6.83 -3.38 -15.79
N LEU A 227 -7.15 -4.34 -14.92
CA LEU A 227 -8.18 -5.35 -15.21
C LEU A 227 -9.60 -4.90 -14.85
N PRO A 228 -9.85 -4.28 -13.68
CA PRO A 228 -11.19 -3.81 -13.33
C PRO A 228 -11.67 -2.69 -14.25
N LYS A 229 -12.99 -2.57 -14.43
CA LYS A 229 -13.57 -1.52 -15.29
C LYS A 229 -13.47 -0.12 -14.69
N VAL A 230 -13.32 -0.05 -13.38
CA VAL A 230 -13.22 1.19 -12.61
C VAL A 230 -11.97 1.10 -11.75
N HIS A 231 -11.13 2.13 -11.85
CA HIS A 231 -9.95 2.29 -11.01
C HIS A 231 -10.13 3.53 -10.14
N ILE A 232 -10.03 3.34 -8.82
CA ILE A 232 -10.02 4.43 -7.83
C ILE A 232 -8.59 4.55 -7.28
N ALA A 233 -7.94 5.67 -7.56
CA ALA A 233 -6.62 5.99 -7.03
C ALA A 233 -6.75 6.94 -5.83
N CYS A 234 -6.47 6.45 -4.63
CA CYS A 234 -6.52 7.23 -3.39
C CYS A 234 -5.16 7.93 -3.17
N MET A 235 -5.17 9.26 -3.15
CA MET A 235 -3.96 10.09 -3.09
C MET A 235 -4.08 11.13 -1.96
N GLY A 236 -3.04 11.21 -1.12
CA GLY A 236 -2.89 12.32 -0.18
C GLY A 236 -2.45 13.59 -0.90
N ILE A 237 -2.93 14.76 -0.47
CA ILE A 237 -2.64 16.04 -1.13
C ILE A 237 -1.13 16.32 -1.25
N GLU A 238 -0.34 15.80 -0.31
CA GLU A 238 1.10 15.97 -0.24
C GLU A 238 1.87 15.09 -1.25
N LYS A 239 1.22 14.18 -1.99
CA LYS A 239 1.88 13.26 -2.93
C LYS A 239 2.33 13.92 -4.23
N LEU A 240 2.02 15.19 -4.44
CA LEU A 240 2.39 15.89 -5.67
C LEU A 240 3.91 16.08 -5.83
N ILE A 241 4.32 16.03 -7.09
CA ILE A 241 5.57 16.57 -7.61
C ILE A 241 5.25 17.54 -8.76
N PRO A 242 6.05 18.60 -8.96
CA PRO A 242 5.69 19.65 -9.92
C PRO A 242 5.76 19.16 -11.37
N ARG A 243 6.89 18.55 -11.75
CA ARG A 243 7.18 18.19 -13.15
C ARG A 243 7.47 16.72 -13.33
N ALA A 244 7.23 16.20 -14.52
CA ALA A 244 7.57 14.82 -14.86
C ALA A 244 9.08 14.54 -14.71
N SER A 245 9.93 15.54 -14.98
CA SER A 245 11.39 15.44 -14.84
C SER A 245 11.83 15.21 -13.39
N ASP A 246 11.04 15.62 -12.41
CA ASP A 246 11.38 15.49 -10.98
C ASP A 246 11.20 14.04 -10.50
N LEU A 247 10.41 13.23 -11.22
CA LEU A 247 10.12 11.83 -10.88
C LEU A 247 11.38 10.97 -10.74
N GLY A 248 12.39 11.21 -11.58
CA GLY A 248 13.65 10.47 -11.55
C GLY A 248 14.38 10.57 -10.20
N VAL A 249 14.26 11.70 -9.50
CA VAL A 249 14.85 11.89 -8.16
C VAL A 249 14.14 10.96 -7.16
N PHE A 250 12.81 10.98 -7.15
CA PHE A 250 12.01 10.23 -6.18
C PHE A 250 12.05 8.72 -6.43
N LEU A 251 12.03 8.25 -7.68
CA LEU A 251 12.16 6.82 -7.99
C LEU A 251 13.52 6.26 -7.54
N ARG A 252 14.60 7.04 -7.68
CA ARG A 252 15.93 6.65 -7.18
C ARG A 252 15.99 6.55 -5.67
N LEU A 253 15.28 7.42 -4.95
CA LEU A 253 15.20 7.38 -3.49
C LEU A 253 14.29 6.26 -2.98
N LEU A 254 13.15 6.04 -3.63
CA LEU A 254 12.14 5.05 -3.19
C LEU A 254 12.60 3.61 -3.38
N ALA A 255 13.26 3.30 -4.50
CA ALA A 255 13.68 1.95 -4.86
C ALA A 255 14.96 1.47 -4.14
N ARG A 256 15.35 2.09 -3.02
CA ARG A 256 16.63 1.86 -2.33
C ARG A 256 16.43 1.57 -0.85
#